data_AF-Q64E58-F1
#
_entry.id   AF-Q64E58-F1
#
_cell.length_a   1.000
_cell.length_b   1.000
_cell.length_c   1.000
_cell.angle_alpha   90.00
_cell.angle_beta   90.00
_cell.angle_gamma   90.00
#
_symmetry.space_group_name_H-M   'P 1'
#
loop_
_entity.id
_entity.type
_entity.pdbx_description
1 polymer ?
#
loop_
_entity_poly.entity_id
_entity_poly.type
_entity_poly.pdbx_seq_one_letter_code
_entity_poly.pdbx_strand_id
1 'polypeptide(L)' 'MMHSQEIKLAVNTPTDKQSYKDGYQIRRACIELGIPYITTMQAAKAAASAILGMKGSEIEVKSLNEYFK' A
#
# COMPACT_ATOMS: atom_id res chain seq x y z
N MET A 1 2.78 -10.99 -14.43
CA MET A 1 2.36 -10.56 -13.07
C MET A 1 1.88 -9.11 -13.03
N MET A 2 2.75 -8.09 -13.17
CA MET A 2 2.31 -6.68 -13.08
C MET A 2 1.38 -6.28 -14.23
N HIS A 3 1.81 -6.45 -15.49
CA HIS A 3 0.99 -6.13 -16.66
C HIS A 3 -0.26 -7.02 -16.81
N SER A 4 -0.22 -8.22 -16.25
CA SER A 4 -1.38 -9.13 -16.19
C SER A 4 -2.32 -8.80 -15.02
N GLN A 5 -2.07 -7.74 -14.25
CA GLN A 5 -2.88 -7.27 -13.11
C GLN A 5 -3.13 -8.31 -12.01
N GLU A 6 -2.24 -9.29 -11.90
CA GLU A 6 -2.28 -10.29 -10.82
C GLU A 6 -1.87 -9.68 -9.47
N ILE A 7 -1.11 -8.58 -9.50
CA ILE A 7 -0.64 -7.88 -8.30
C ILE A 7 -1.65 -6.81 -7.90
N LYS A 8 -2.19 -6.91 -6.68
CA LYS A 8 -3.14 -5.94 -6.10
C LYS A 8 -2.51 -4.92 -5.16
N LEU A 9 -1.28 -5.18 -4.69
CA LEU A 9 -0.48 -4.30 -3.86
C LEU A 9 1.00 -4.70 -4.00
N ALA A 10 1.90 -3.72 -4.08
CA ALA A 10 3.35 -3.94 -4.05
C ALA A 10 4.00 -3.34 -2.79
N VAL A 11 5.01 -4.00 -2.25
CA VAL A 11 5.86 -3.48 -1.16
C VAL A 11 7.30 -3.42 -1.64
N ASN A 12 7.87 -2.22 -1.74
CA ASN A 12 9.24 -1.98 -2.20
C ASN A 12 10.04 -1.24 -1.14
N THR A 13 10.81 -1.97 -0.34
CA THR A 13 11.62 -1.41 0.76
C THR A 13 13.11 -1.54 0.45
N PRO A 14 13.70 -0.61 -0.35
CA PRO A 14 15.11 -0.71 -0.72
C PRO A 14 16.01 -0.52 0.51
N THR A 15 17.00 -1.40 0.68
CA THR A 15 17.97 -1.37 1.79
C THR A 15 19.36 -0.88 1.38
N ASP A 16 19.67 -0.85 0.09
CA ASP A 16 20.97 -0.45 -0.45
C ASP A 16 20.85 0.40 -1.73
N LYS A 17 21.95 1.07 -2.12
CA LYS A 17 22.00 1.99 -3.26
C LYS A 17 21.63 1.35 -4.60
N GLN A 18 21.92 0.06 -4.79
CA GLN A 18 21.60 -0.65 -6.03
C GLN A 18 20.08 -0.91 -6.11
N SER A 19 19.49 -1.36 -5.00
CA SER A 19 18.06 -1.58 -4.83
C SER A 19 17.23 -0.31 -5.03
N TYR A 20 17.80 0.89 -4.83
CA TYR A 20 17.13 2.15 -5.14
C TYR A 20 16.89 2.35 -6.66
N LYS A 21 17.87 1.97 -7.49
CA LYS A 21 17.77 2.11 -8.96
C LYS A 21 16.76 1.11 -9.53
N ASP A 22 16.84 -0.15 -9.10
CA ASP A 22 15.93 -1.18 -9.58
C ASP A 22 14.50 -0.94 -9.02
N GLY A 23 14.41 -0.52 -7.76
CA GLY A 23 13.15 -0.10 -7.14
C GLY A 23 12.47 1.07 -7.86
N TYR A 24 13.22 1.96 -8.53
CA TYR A 24 12.63 3.05 -9.32
C TYR A 24 11.74 2.52 -10.45
N GLN A 25 12.22 1.54 -11.21
CA GLN A 25 11.47 0.95 -12.31
C GLN A 25 10.20 0.27 -11.81
N ILE A 26 10.29 -0.46 -10.69
CA ILE A 26 9.15 -1.10 -10.05
C ILE A 26 8.10 -0.08 -9.62
N ARG A 27 8.51 0.99 -8.92
CA ARG A 27 7.58 2.05 -8.46
C ARG A 27 6.94 2.79 -9.64
N ARG A 28 7.70 3.06 -10.71
CA ARG A 28 7.17 3.67 -11.94
C ARG A 28 6.10 2.78 -12.57
N ALA A 29 6.38 1.48 -12.74
CA ALA A 29 5.41 0.53 -13.28
C ALA A 29 4.14 0.43 -12.40
N CYS A 30 4.28 0.50 -11.07
CA CYS A 30 3.12 0.52 -10.17
C CYS A 30 2.22 1.74 -10.44
N ILE A 31 2.81 2.93 -10.63
CA ILE A 31 2.06 4.15 -10.96
C ILE A 31 1.37 4.01 -12.33
N GLU A 32 2.11 3.60 -13.36
CA GLU A 32 1.60 3.47 -14.73
C GLU A 32 0.44 2.46 -14.83
N LEU A 33 0.46 1.42 -13.99
CA LEU A 33 -0.54 0.35 -13.98
C LEU A 33 -1.63 0.54 -12.91
N GLY A 34 -1.60 1.63 -12.14
CA GLY A 34 -2.56 1.89 -11.06
C GLY A 34 -2.50 0.90 -9.91
N ILE A 35 -1.34 0.24 -9.70
CA ILE A 35 -1.12 -0.69 -8.60
C ILE A 35 -0.65 0.11 -7.38
N PRO A 36 -1.39 0.10 -6.24
CA PRO A 36 -0.92 0.72 -5.02
C PRO A 36 0.43 0.14 -4.59
N TYR A 37 1.34 0.98 -4.10
CA TYR A 37 2.64 0.52 -3.61
C TYR A 37 3.07 1.23 -2.31
N ILE A 38 3.80 0.50 -1.48
CA ILE A 38 4.30 0.94 -0.18
C ILE A 38 5.83 0.89 -0.17
N THR A 39 6.47 1.91 0.40
CA THR A 39 7.94 2.04 0.39
C THR A 39 8.63 1.82 1.74
N THR A 40 7.86 1.62 2.82
CA THR A 40 8.40 1.42 4.17
C THR A 40 7.79 0.19 4.84
N MET A 41 8.60 -0.50 5.64
CA MET A 41 8.12 -1.66 6.41
C MET A 41 7.05 -1.28 7.44
N GLN A 42 7.13 -0.07 7.99
CA GLN A 42 6.14 0.44 8.95
C GLN A 42 4.77 0.60 8.29
N ALA A 43 4.72 1.23 7.11
CA ALA A 43 3.47 1.36 6.36
C ALA A 43 2.95 0.01 5.88
N ALA A 44 3.83 -0.93 5.51
CA ALA A 44 3.42 -2.27 5.10
C ALA A 44 2.76 -3.03 6.26
N LYS A 45 3.33 -2.95 7.47
CA LYS A 45 2.73 -3.51 8.69
C LYS A 45 1.38 -2.85 9.01
N ALA A 46 1.29 -1.52 8.93
CA ALA A 46 0.05 -0.79 9.17
C ALA A 46 -1.05 -1.18 8.17
N ALA A 47 -0.72 -1.29 6.89
CA ALA A 47 -1.63 -1.73 5.84
C ALA A 47 -2.10 -3.17 6.07
N ALA A 48 -1.20 -4.09 6.43
CA ALA A 48 -1.56 -5.47 6.76
C ALA A 48 -2.53 -5.53 7.96
N SER A 49 -2.24 -4.79 9.03
CA SER A 49 -3.13 -4.69 10.20
C SER A 49 -4.50 -4.11 9.84
N ALA A 50 -4.55 -3.07 9.02
CA ALA A 50 -5.80 -2.47 8.56
C ALA A 50 -6.62 -3.46 7.72
N ILE A 51 -6.00 -4.17 6.77
CA ILE A 51 -6.67 -5.18 5.94
C ILE A 51 -7.24 -6.31 6.81
N LEU A 52 -6.48 -6.78 7.81
CA LEU A 52 -6.95 -7.80 8.74
C LEU A 52 -8.10 -7.30 9.62
N GLY A 53 -8.01 -6.07 10.14
CA GLY A 53 -9.07 -5.46 10.96
C GLY A 53 -10.36 -5.16 10.20
N MET A 54 -10.27 -4.89 8.89
CA MET A 54 -11.42 -4.68 8.02
C MET A 54 -12.06 -5.99 7.55
N LYS A 55 -11.39 -7.14 7.71
CA LYS A 55 -11.89 -8.41 7.21
C LYS A 55 -13.13 -8.85 8.01
N GLY A 56 -14.31 -8.76 7.37
CA GLY A 56 -15.59 -9.11 8.00
C GLY A 56 -16.24 -7.95 8.77
N SER A 57 -15.68 -6.75 8.71
CA SER A 57 -16.20 -5.53 9.31
C SER A 57 -16.85 -4.65 8.25
N GLU A 58 -17.95 -3.98 8.58
CA GLU A 58 -18.54 -2.96 7.70
C GLU A 58 -17.85 -1.60 7.91
N ILE A 59 -17.79 -0.80 6.85
CA ILE A 59 -17.28 0.57 6.95
C ILE A 59 -18.39 1.44 7.52
N GLU A 60 -18.19 1.93 8.74
CA GLU A 60 -19.07 2.93 9.36
C GLU A 60 -18.63 4.34 9.00
N VAL A 61 -19.60 5.22 8.75
CA VAL A 61 -19.38 6.65 8.55
C VAL A 61 -19.78 7.38 9.83
N LYS A 62 -18.88 8.19 10.39
CA LYS A 62 -19.14 9.05 11.55
C LYS A 62 -18.99 10.51 11.16
N SER A 63 -19.86 11.36 11.68
CA SER A 63 -19.76 12.81 11.43
C SER A 63 -18.56 13.39 12.17
N LEU A 64 -17.94 14.42 11.58
CA LEU A 64 -16.83 15.11 12.25
C LEU A 64 -17.26 15.75 13.58
N ASN A 65 -18.54 16.12 13.70
CA ASN A 65 -19.11 16.66 14.94
C ASN A 65 -19.12 15.64 16.09
N GLU A 66 -19.20 14.33 15.82
CA GLU A 66 -19.09 13.29 16.85
C GLU A 66 -17.68 13.23 17.47
N TYR A 67 -16.64 13.64 16.74
CA TYR A 67 -15.26 13.65 17.22
C TYR A 67 -14.96 14.85 18.14
N PHE A 68 -15.69 15.96 17.98
CA PHE A 68 -15.49 17.21 18.73
C PHE A 68 -16.43 17.38 19.94
N LYS A 69 -17.24 16.37 20.27
CA LYS A 69 -17.99 16.30 21.53
C LYS A 69 -17.13 15.71 22.63
#